data_AF-A0AAT9HTE8-F1
#
_entry.id   AF-A0AAT9HTE8-F1
#
_cell.length_a   1.000
_cell.length_b   1.000
_cell.length_c   1.000
_cell.angle_alpha   90.00
_cell.angle_beta   90.00
_cell.angle_gamma   90.00
#
_symmetry.space_group_name_H-M   'P 1'
#
loop_
_entity.id
_entity.type
_entity.pdbx_description
1 polymer ?
#
loop_
_entity_poly.entity_id
_entity_poly.type
_entity_poly.pdbx_seq_one_letter_code
_entity_poly.pdbx_strand_id
1 'polypeptide(L)' 'MAGTEGFENSLGAWTVSGPPAGSPAVLRDWTRTGALFQTYGAVTTGDTVLLGFGLEHLTAAADRTALLRKALAALDG' A
#
# COMPACT_ATOMS: atom_id res chain seq x y z
N MET A 1 -14.95 -28.84 9.71
CA MET A 1 -13.90 -28.70 8.69
C MET A 1 -13.60 -27.21 8.60
N ALA A 2 -12.61 -26.70 9.34
CA ALA A 2 -12.18 -25.31 9.14
C ALA A 2 -11.45 -25.28 7.81
N GLY A 3 -12.07 -24.71 6.78
CA GLY A 3 -11.44 -24.55 5.48
C GLY A 3 -10.19 -23.70 5.62
N THR A 4 -9.09 -24.13 5.02
CA THR A 4 -7.89 -23.30 4.85
C THR A 4 -8.25 -22.14 3.93
N GLU A 5 -8.57 -20.98 4.49
CA GLU A 5 -8.71 -19.73 3.75
C GLU A 5 -7.46 -18.84 3.95
N GLY A 6 -7.01 -18.20 2.87
CA GLY A 6 -5.87 -17.29 2.85
C GLY A 6 -6.28 -15.81 2.84
N PHE A 7 -5.34 -14.92 3.14
CA PHE A 7 -5.56 -13.47 3.26
C PHE A 7 -5.82 -12.75 1.93
N GLU A 8 -5.60 -13.40 0.79
CA GLU A 8 -5.71 -12.81 -0.54
C GLU A 8 -7.17 -12.56 -0.97
N ASN A 9 -8.11 -13.38 -0.48
CA ASN A 9 -9.50 -13.37 -0.94
C ASN A 9 -10.52 -13.30 0.21
N SER A 10 -10.07 -13.44 1.46
CA SER A 10 -10.95 -13.51 2.62
C SER A 10 -10.26 -13.03 3.89
N LEU A 11 -11.01 -12.33 4.73
CA LEU A 11 -10.64 -12.07 6.13
C LEU A 11 -11.20 -13.15 7.08
N GLY A 12 -11.66 -14.28 6.54
CA GLY A 12 -12.45 -15.31 7.23
C GLY A 12 -11.71 -16.22 8.22
N ALA A 13 -12.49 -17.17 8.75
CA ALA A 13 -12.27 -18.28 9.70
C ALA A 13 -11.52 -18.02 11.02
N TRP A 14 -10.57 -17.09 11.06
CA TRP A 14 -9.74 -16.81 12.23
C TRP A 14 -10.13 -15.49 12.89
N THR A 15 -10.25 -15.49 14.22
CA THR A 15 -10.56 -14.32 15.05
C THR A 15 -9.51 -14.13 16.15
N VAL A 16 -9.25 -12.88 16.55
CA VAL A 16 -8.40 -12.59 17.71
C VAL A 16 -9.08 -13.14 18.97
N SER A 17 -8.32 -13.86 19.82
CA SER A 17 -8.89 -14.60 20.96
C SER A 17 -9.34 -13.73 22.14
N GLY A 18 -9.08 -12.42 22.12
CA GLY A 18 -9.33 -11.50 23.25
C GLY A 18 -8.41 -11.74 24.46
N PRO A 19 -8.51 -10.90 25.52
CA PRO A 19 -7.72 -11.08 26.73
C PRO A 19 -8.15 -12.32 27.54
N PRO A 20 -7.26 -12.92 28.35
CA PRO A 20 -7.62 -13.96 29.30
C PRO A 20 -8.73 -13.52 30.27
N ALA A 21 -9.53 -14.46 30.76
CA ALA A 21 -10.61 -14.17 31.72
C ALA A 21 -10.09 -13.42 32.96
N GLY A 22 -10.82 -12.38 33.37
CA GLY A 22 -10.46 -11.52 34.51
C GLY A 22 -9.43 -10.42 34.19
N SER A 23 -8.88 -10.40 32.98
CA SER A 23 -7.98 -9.32 32.55
C SER A 23 -8.76 -8.14 31.95
N PRO A 24 -8.26 -6.89 32.07
CA PRO A 24 -8.83 -5.73 31.38
C PRO A 24 -8.84 -5.90 29.85
N ALA A 25 -9.68 -5.12 29.17
CA ALA A 25 -9.74 -5.09 27.70
C ALA A 25 -8.39 -4.67 27.08
N VAL A 26 -8.02 -5.31 25.98
CA VAL A 26 -6.84 -4.91 25.18
C VAL A 26 -7.22 -3.72 24.31
N LEU A 27 -6.85 -2.51 24.75
CA LEU A 27 -7.20 -1.27 24.05
C LEU A 27 -6.42 -1.04 22.75
N ARG A 28 -5.28 -1.73 22.57
CA ARG A 28 -4.46 -1.68 21.34
C ARG A 28 -4.26 -3.09 20.79
N ASP A 29 -5.37 -3.76 20.53
CA ASP A 29 -5.34 -5.04 19.85
C ASP A 29 -5.16 -4.86 18.34
N TRP A 30 -4.75 -5.91 17.67
CA TRP A 30 -4.61 -5.91 16.22
C TRP A 30 -5.92 -6.36 15.55
N THR A 31 -6.18 -5.85 14.36
CA THR A 31 -7.35 -6.21 13.57
C THR A 31 -6.94 -6.52 12.14
N ARG A 32 -7.58 -7.53 11.56
CA ARG A 32 -7.41 -7.85 10.14
C ARG A 32 -8.20 -6.86 9.30
N THR A 33 -7.59 -6.40 8.23
CA THR A 33 -8.21 -5.50 7.27
C THR A 33 -7.79 -5.89 5.87
N GLY A 34 -8.65 -5.59 4.89
CA GLY A 34 -8.26 -5.64 3.48
C GLY A 34 -7.33 -4.49 3.13
N ALA A 35 -7.14 -4.25 1.82
CA ALA A 35 -6.35 -3.13 1.34
C ALA A 35 -6.86 -1.80 1.93
N LEU A 36 -6.03 -1.14 2.75
CA LEU A 36 -6.35 0.13 3.39
C LEU A 36 -6.09 1.33 2.49
N PHE A 37 -5.15 1.19 1.56
CA PHE A 37 -4.78 2.22 0.61
C PHE A 37 -4.30 1.58 -0.69
N GLN A 38 -4.57 2.27 -1.79
CA GLN A 38 -4.03 1.92 -3.09
C GLN A 38 -2.64 2.54 -3.22
N THR A 39 -1.65 1.75 -3.61
CA THR A 39 -0.32 2.26 -3.94
C THR A 39 -0.27 2.71 -5.39
N TYR A 40 0.45 3.79 -5.63
CA TYR A 40 0.70 4.36 -6.95
C TYR A 40 2.20 4.56 -7.15
N GLY A 41 2.69 4.44 -8.38
CA GLY A 41 4.10 4.67 -8.70
C GLY A 41 4.51 6.14 -8.62
N ALA A 42 3.55 7.07 -8.73
CA ALA A 42 3.77 8.50 -8.60
C ALA A 42 2.50 9.20 -8.08
N VAL A 43 2.69 10.34 -7.41
CA VAL A 43 1.62 11.26 -6.98
C VAL A 43 1.96 12.65 -7.50
N THR A 44 0.99 13.32 -8.13
CA THR A 44 1.15 14.68 -8.67
C THR A 44 0.35 15.70 -7.85
N THR A 45 0.96 16.82 -7.51
CA THR A 45 0.24 18.06 -7.12
C THR A 45 0.14 18.97 -8.35
N GLY A 46 -0.31 20.22 -8.18
CA GLY A 46 -0.31 21.20 -9.28
C GLY A 46 1.09 21.56 -9.79
N ASP A 47 2.13 21.31 -9.00
CA ASP A 47 3.50 21.79 -9.22
C ASP A 47 4.59 20.76 -8.87
N THR A 48 4.24 19.59 -8.35
CA THR A 48 5.21 18.57 -7.95
C THR A 48 4.80 17.17 -8.41
N VAL A 49 5.80 16.32 -8.66
CA VAL A 49 5.63 14.87 -8.87
C VAL A 49 6.50 14.13 -7.87
N LEU A 50 5.87 13.39 -6.96
CA LEU A 50 6.55 12.47 -6.03
C LEU A 50 6.57 11.07 -6.63
N LEU A 51 7.75 10.57 -6.98
CA LEU A 51 7.95 9.18 -7.40
C LEU A 51 8.08 8.29 -6.17
N GLY A 52 7.41 7.14 -6.17
CA GLY A 52 7.55 6.13 -5.13
C GLY A 52 8.87 5.34 -5.19
N PHE A 53 9.77 5.71 -6.08
CA PHE A 53 11.05 5.05 -6.34
C PHE A 53 12.09 6.05 -6.86
N GLY A 54 13.37 5.74 -6.68
CA GLY A 54 14.48 6.52 -7.22
C GLY A 54 14.70 6.29 -8.73
N LEU A 55 15.15 7.31 -9.45
CA LEU A 55 15.41 7.21 -10.89
C LEU A 55 16.51 6.19 -11.24
N GLU A 56 17.39 5.86 -10.30
CA GLU A 56 18.44 4.85 -10.40
C GLU A 56 17.90 3.44 -10.68
N HIS A 57 16.63 3.17 -10.35
CA HIS A 57 15.99 1.89 -10.66
C HIS A 57 15.69 1.73 -12.16
N LEU A 58 15.63 2.84 -12.92
CA LEU A 58 15.50 2.81 -14.36
C LEU A 58 16.90 2.75 -14.95
N THR A 59 17.38 1.56 -15.32
CA THR A 59 18.76 1.36 -15.78
C THR A 59 19.02 1.97 -17.17
N ALA A 60 18.00 1.97 -18.05
CA ALA A 60 18.10 2.57 -19.37
C ALA A 60 17.89 4.10 -19.34
N ALA A 61 18.76 4.83 -20.03
CA ALA A 61 18.66 6.28 -20.15
C ALA A 61 17.36 6.73 -20.86
N ALA A 62 16.89 5.94 -21.82
CA ALA A 62 15.64 6.19 -22.52
C ALA A 62 14.43 6.18 -21.57
N ASP A 63 14.39 5.24 -20.63
CA ASP A 63 13.28 5.10 -19.67
C ASP A 63 13.26 6.26 -18.68
N ARG A 64 14.43 6.66 -18.16
CA ARG A 64 14.57 7.87 -17.32
C ARG A 64 14.06 9.11 -18.04
N THR A 65 14.45 9.27 -19.31
CA THR A 65 14.02 10.41 -20.14
C THR A 65 12.51 10.39 -20.38
N ALA A 66 11.94 9.21 -20.67
CA ALA A 66 10.52 9.06 -20.90
C ALA A 66 9.69 9.36 -19.64
N LEU A 67 10.14 8.90 -18.46
CA LEU A 67 9.50 9.19 -17.19
C LEU A 67 9.54 10.69 -16.87
N LEU A 68 10.69 11.33 -16.99
CA LEU A 68 10.83 12.76 -16.71
C LEU A 68 9.97 13.61 -17.65
N ARG A 69 9.87 13.25 -18.94
CA ARG A 69 8.98 13.94 -19.89
C ARG A 69 7.51 13.84 -19.44
N LYS A 70 7.06 12.66 -19.01
CA LYS A 70 5.70 12.47 -18.50
C LYS A 70 5.44 13.25 -17.22
N ALA A 71 6.42 13.29 -16.31
CA ALA A 71 6.32 14.04 -15.07
C ALA A 71 6.16 15.55 -15.34
N LEU A 72 6.97 16.11 -16.23
CA LEU A 72 6.86 17.54 -16.61
C LEU A 72 5.53 17.84 -17.29
N ALA A 73 5.13 17.01 -18.27
CA ALA A 73 3.85 17.19 -18.95
C ALA A 73 2.64 17.13 -18.00
N ALA A 74 2.73 16.35 -16.91
CA ALA A 74 1.68 16.29 -15.90
C ALA A 74 1.57 17.56 -15.04
N LEU A 75 2.60 18.40 -15.03
CA LEU A 75 2.59 19.70 -14.32
C LEU A 75 2.18 20.86 -15.23
N ASP A 76 2.26 20.68 -16.55
CA ASP A 76 1.98 21.75 -17.53
C ASP A 76 0.48 21.98 -17.81
N GLY A 77 -0.41 21.12 -17.29
CA GLY A 77 -1.87 21.25 -17.40
C GLY A 77 -2.48 20.73 -18.69
#